data_AF-A0A937U9W1-F1
#
_entry.id   AF-A0A937U9W1-F1
#
_cell.length_a   1.000
_cell.length_b   1.000
_cell.length_c   1.000
_cell.angle_alpha   90.00
_cell.angle_beta   90.00
_cell.angle_gamma   90.00
#
_symmetry.space_group_name_H-M   'P 1'
#
loop_
_entity.id
_entity.type
_entity.pdbx_description
1 polymer ?
#
loop_
_entity_poly.entity_id
_entity_poly.type
_entity_poly.pdbx_seq_one_letter_code
_entity_poly.pdbx_strand_id
1 'polypeptide(L)'
;MKTKTPTPDLEYYMGKLDPEYESKGQETIGRMLDEYRIPFFYKNPILVWEDGERRIKRPDFTLPTYNNTVIEYTPVPDEAAREDSRIYKENRIAALFLKDSDLTGPDWQQKLYDKLAERYHHPQSFSIDRYQPS
;
A
#
# COMPACT_ATOMS: atom_id res chain seq x y z
N MET A 1 -29.80 14.68 41.38
CA MET A 1 -29.35 13.53 40.57
C MET A 1 -28.34 14.03 39.56
N LYS A 2 -27.07 13.61 39.63
CA LYS A 2 -26.08 13.91 38.59
C LYS A 2 -26.16 12.79 37.55
N THR A 3 -26.62 13.11 36.34
CA THR A 3 -26.62 12.20 35.21
C THR A 3 -25.16 11.89 34.84
N LYS A 4 -24.74 10.63 35.02
CA LYS A 4 -23.47 10.16 34.48
C LYS A 4 -23.61 10.14 32.96
N THR A 5 -22.90 11.04 32.28
CA THR A 5 -22.75 11.00 30.83
C THR A 5 -22.11 9.65 30.46
N PRO A 6 -22.70 8.85 29.55
CA PRO A 6 -22.08 7.62 29.10
C PRO A 6 -20.76 7.97 28.43
N THR A 7 -19.66 7.38 28.91
CA THR A 7 -18.37 7.41 28.22
C THR A 7 -18.57 6.83 26.82
N PRO A 8 -18.18 7.54 25.75
CA PRO A 8 -18.32 7.01 24.41
C PRO A 8 -17.49 5.74 24.29
N ASP A 9 -18.06 4.73 23.62
CA ASP A 9 -17.50 3.41 23.46
C ASP A 9 -16.10 3.49 22.82
N LEU A 10 -15.13 2.74 23.36
CA LEU A 10 -13.78 2.68 22.82
C LEU A 10 -13.83 2.20 21.35
N GLU A 11 -14.78 1.31 21.05
CA GLU A 11 -15.04 0.79 19.70
C GLU A 11 -15.47 1.90 18.73
N TYR A 12 -16.22 2.91 19.18
CA TYR A 12 -16.63 4.06 18.37
C TYR A 12 -15.44 4.95 17.98
N TYR A 13 -14.47 5.13 18.89
CA TYR A 13 -13.26 5.89 18.59
C TYR A 13 -12.26 5.08 17.77
N MET A 14 -12.18 3.76 17.99
CA MET A 14 -11.35 2.87 17.19
C MET A 14 -11.85 2.79 15.74
N GLY A 15 -13.17 2.69 15.52
CA GLY A 15 -13.74 2.73 14.16
C GLY A 15 -13.56 4.08 13.44
N LYS A 16 -13.24 5.16 14.16
CA LYS A 16 -12.84 6.45 13.58
C LYS A 16 -11.35 6.56 13.26
N LEU A 17 -10.53 5.62 13.75
CA LEU A 17 -9.10 5.57 13.45
C LEU A 17 -8.81 4.75 12.19
N ASP A 18 -9.74 3.89 11.77
CA ASP A 18 -9.61 3.16 10.52
C ASP A 18 -9.65 4.14 9.34
N PRO A 19 -8.68 4.05 8.40
CA PRO A 19 -8.70 4.88 7.21
C PRO A 19 -9.97 4.66 6.39
N GLU A 20 -10.52 5.74 5.83
CA GLU A 20 -11.57 5.65 4.81
C GLU A 20 -10.94 5.19 3.49
N TYR A 21 -10.87 3.87 3.30
CA TYR A 21 -10.34 3.26 2.07
C TYR A 21 -11.22 3.62 0.87
N GLU A 22 -10.58 3.95 -0.27
CA GLU A 22 -11.29 4.35 -1.50
C GLU A 22 -11.87 3.14 -2.25
N SER A 23 -11.43 1.92 -1.93
CA SER A 23 -11.93 0.69 -2.55
C SER A 23 -11.94 -0.51 -1.61
N LYS A 24 -12.73 -1.52 -1.96
CA LYS A 24 -12.79 -2.78 -1.20
C LYS A 24 -11.47 -3.55 -1.20
N GLY A 25 -10.70 -3.47 -2.28
CA GLY A 25 -9.40 -4.12 -2.34
C GLY A 25 -8.35 -3.42 -1.48
N GLN A 26 -8.33 -2.08 -1.45
CA GLN A 26 -7.52 -1.34 -0.49
C GLN A 26 -7.89 -1.70 0.95
N GLU A 27 -9.18 -1.73 1.28
CA GLU A 27 -9.62 -2.18 2.61
C GLU A 27 -9.13 -3.60 2.94
N THR A 28 -9.19 -4.50 1.97
CA THR A 28 -8.72 -5.89 2.12
C THR A 28 -7.22 -5.95 2.37
N ILE A 29 -6.42 -5.13 1.67
CA ILE A 29 -4.98 -5.01 1.87
C ILE A 29 -4.68 -4.40 3.24
N GLY A 30 -5.33 -3.29 3.59
CA GLY A 30 -5.16 -2.60 4.87
C GLY A 30 -5.42 -3.52 6.07
N ARG A 31 -6.53 -4.26 6.03
CA ARG A 31 -6.86 -5.27 7.05
C ARG A 31 -5.78 -6.35 7.18
N MET A 32 -5.24 -6.84 6.06
CA MET A 32 -4.13 -7.80 6.11
C MET A 32 -2.88 -7.18 6.73
N LEU A 33 -2.53 -5.94 6.40
CA LEU A 33 -1.39 -5.25 7.00
C LEU A 33 -1.57 -5.12 8.52
N ASP A 34 -2.77 -4.79 8.99
CA ASP A 34 -3.12 -4.76 10.42
C ASP A 34 -3.03 -6.15 11.07
N GLU A 35 -3.59 -7.19 10.44
CA GLU A 35 -3.54 -8.58 10.91
C GLU A 35 -2.10 -9.07 11.10
N TYR A 36 -1.22 -8.74 10.15
CA TYR A 36 0.21 -9.08 10.20
C TYR A 36 1.03 -8.08 11.04
N ARG A 37 0.38 -7.07 11.63
CA ARG A 37 1.00 -6.00 12.43
C ARG A 37 2.11 -5.27 11.69
N ILE A 38 1.92 -5.05 10.39
CA ILE A 38 2.82 -4.27 9.55
C ILE A 38 2.40 -2.80 9.66
N PRO A 39 3.22 -1.90 10.25
CA PRO A 39 2.89 -0.48 10.28
C PRO A 39 2.83 0.08 8.86
N PHE A 40 1.79 0.86 8.56
CA PHE A 40 1.62 1.54 7.29
C PHE A 40 1.03 2.93 7.46
N PHE A 41 1.19 3.76 6.43
CA PHE A 41 0.42 4.97 6.25
C PHE A 41 -0.45 4.87 5.01
N TYR A 42 -1.74 5.20 5.14
CA TYR A 42 -2.67 5.26 4.02
C TYR A 42 -2.63 6.64 3.35
N LYS A 43 -2.50 6.69 2.02
CA LYS A 43 -2.47 7.93 1.21
C LYS A 43 -1.47 9.00 1.68
N ASN A 44 -0.37 8.56 2.30
CA ASN A 44 0.65 9.49 2.80
C ASN A 44 1.35 10.20 1.62
N PRO A 45 1.42 11.54 1.61
CA PRO A 45 2.04 12.26 0.51
C PRO A 45 3.55 12.02 0.46
N ILE A 46 4.05 11.76 -0.75
CA ILE A 46 5.48 11.64 -1.05
C ILE A 46 5.87 12.60 -2.17
N LEU A 47 7.12 13.06 -2.14
CA LEU A 47 7.69 13.91 -3.17
C LEU A 47 8.33 13.04 -4.25
N VAL A 48 7.94 13.25 -5.50
CA VAL A 48 8.52 12.59 -6.67
C VAL A 48 9.00 13.62 -7.68
N TRP A 49 9.97 13.22 -8.49
CA TRP A 49 10.39 13.92 -9.70
C TRP A 49 9.68 13.30 -10.90
N GLU A 50 8.95 14.11 -11.65
CA GLU A 50 8.14 13.70 -12.80
C GLU A 50 8.24 14.81 -13.86
N ASP A 51 8.61 14.46 -15.08
CA ASP A 51 8.74 15.38 -16.22
C ASP A 51 9.59 16.65 -15.96
N GLY A 52 10.62 16.54 -15.13
CA GLY A 52 11.48 17.69 -14.81
C GLY A 52 10.96 18.58 -13.69
N GLU A 53 9.89 18.19 -13.00
CA GLU A 53 9.29 18.94 -11.90
C GLU A 53 9.10 18.08 -10.65
N ARG A 54 9.02 18.73 -9.48
CA ARG A 54 8.65 18.09 -8.22
C ARG A 54 7.14 18.02 -8.11
N ARG A 55 6.59 16.81 -7.96
CA ARG A 55 5.15 16.59 -7.73
C ARG A 55 4.92 15.82 -6.44
N ILE A 56 3.71 15.94 -5.90
CA ILE A 56 3.25 15.16 -4.75
C ILE A 56 2.41 14.00 -5.27
N LYS A 57 2.81 12.77 -4.94
CA LYS A 57 1.98 11.58 -5.10
C LYS A 57 1.49 11.08 -3.75
N ARG A 58 0.39 10.33 -3.76
CA ARG A 58 -0.23 9.71 -2.57
C ARG A 58 -0.48 8.23 -2.85
N PRO A 59 0.54 7.38 -2.66
CA PRO A 59 0.36 5.94 -2.83
C PRO A 59 -0.69 5.41 -1.88
N ASP A 60 -1.38 4.34 -2.25
CA ASP A 60 -2.40 3.73 -1.40
C ASP A 60 -1.83 3.39 -0.01
N PHE A 61 -0.68 2.71 0.03
CA PHE A 61 0.01 2.40 1.27
C PHE A 61 1.50 2.72 1.19
N THR A 62 2.05 3.26 2.28
CA THR A 62 3.50 3.39 2.51
C THR A 62 3.91 2.57 3.71
N LEU A 63 4.90 1.70 3.54
CA LEU A 63 5.38 0.75 4.55
C LEU A 63 6.75 1.20 5.12
N PRO A 64 6.79 2.00 6.20
CA PRO A 64 8.02 2.55 6.75
C PRO A 64 9.02 1.47 7.20
N THR A 65 8.54 0.32 7.70
CA THR A 65 9.39 -0.78 8.15
C THR A 65 9.95 -1.64 7.01
N TYR A 66 9.45 -1.44 5.79
CA TYR A 66 9.89 -2.16 4.58
C TYR A 66 10.62 -1.20 3.63
N ASN A 67 11.62 -0.48 4.11
CA ASN A 67 12.41 0.50 3.35
C ASN A 67 11.56 1.56 2.63
N ASN A 68 10.48 2.03 3.27
CA ASN A 68 9.49 2.93 2.69
C ASN A 68 8.88 2.42 1.37
N THR A 69 8.73 1.09 1.23
CA THR A 69 8.06 0.48 0.07
C THR A 69 6.62 0.98 0.01
N VAL A 70 6.17 1.31 -1.20
CA VAL A 70 4.78 1.68 -1.47
C VAL A 70 4.01 0.49 -2.05
N ILE A 71 2.73 0.41 -1.73
CA ILE A 71 1.79 -0.50 -2.39
C ILE A 71 0.74 0.36 -3.10
N GLU A 72 0.49 0.06 -4.37
CA GLU A 72 -0.65 0.57 -5.14
C GLU A 72 -1.61 -0.57 -5.45
N TYR A 73 -2.91 -0.34 -5.27
CA TYR A 73 -3.92 -1.30 -5.69
C TYR A 73 -4.65 -0.81 -6.93
N THR A 74 -4.51 -1.56 -8.01
CA THR A 74 -5.17 -1.29 -9.29
C THR A 74 -5.89 -2.56 -9.71
N PRO A 75 -7.23 -2.66 -9.53
CA PRO A 75 -8.00 -3.87 -9.84
C PRO A 75 -7.68 -4.45 -11.22
N VAL A 76 -7.56 -3.57 -12.21
CA VAL A 76 -7.13 -3.85 -13.57
C VAL A 76 -6.02 -2.87 -13.94
N PRO A 77 -4.78 -3.33 -14.18
CA PRO A 77 -3.68 -2.44 -14.55
C PRO A 77 -3.99 -1.64 -15.81
N ASP A 78 -3.93 -0.32 -15.68
CA ASP A 78 -4.19 0.64 -16.76
C ASP A 78 -2.93 1.46 -17.08
N GLU A 79 -3.08 2.50 -17.91
CA GLU A 79 -1.99 3.40 -18.27
C GLU A 79 -1.48 4.19 -17.06
N ALA A 80 -2.37 4.60 -16.14
CA ALA A 80 -1.99 5.31 -14.93
C ALA A 80 -1.10 4.45 -14.02
N ALA A 81 -1.45 3.18 -13.81
CA ALA A 81 -0.62 2.26 -13.03
C ALA A 81 0.77 2.03 -13.67
N ARG A 82 0.85 2.01 -15.01
CA ARG A 82 2.14 1.91 -15.72
C ARG A 82 2.98 3.17 -15.56
N GLU A 83 2.35 4.33 -15.64
CA GLU A 83 3.00 5.61 -15.42
C GLU A 83 3.52 5.72 -13.98
N ASP A 84 2.71 5.36 -12.98
CA ASP A 84 3.10 5.34 -11.57
C ASP A 84 4.29 4.42 -11.33
N SER A 85 4.28 3.23 -11.94
CA SER A 85 5.39 2.29 -11.87
C SER A 85 6.68 2.88 -12.45
N ARG A 86 6.59 3.58 -13.59
CA ARG A 86 7.73 4.30 -14.18
C ARG A 86 8.25 5.39 -13.24
N ILE A 87 7.36 6.21 -12.68
CA ILE A 87 7.73 7.31 -11.77
C ILE A 87 8.40 6.78 -10.51
N TYR A 88 7.83 5.75 -9.87
CA TYR A 88 8.44 5.15 -8.69
C TYR A 88 9.82 4.56 -8.99
N LYS A 89 9.97 3.91 -10.14
CA LYS A 89 11.26 3.39 -10.59
C LYS A 89 12.28 4.52 -10.81
N GLU A 90 11.93 5.59 -11.51
CA GLU A 90 12.81 6.73 -11.76
C GLU A 90 13.23 7.44 -10.46
N ASN A 91 12.34 7.46 -9.46
CA ASN A 91 12.58 8.04 -8.14
C ASN A 91 13.23 7.06 -7.15
N ARG A 92 13.56 5.83 -7.58
CA ARG A 92 14.13 4.77 -6.73
C ARG A 92 13.26 4.43 -5.51
N ILE A 93 11.95 4.53 -5.68
CA ILE A 93 10.96 4.14 -4.69
C ILE A 93 10.59 2.68 -4.97
N ALA A 94 10.75 1.81 -3.98
CA ALA A 94 10.32 0.44 -4.07
C ALA A 94 8.78 0.40 -4.10
N ALA A 95 8.19 -0.22 -5.13
CA ALA A 95 6.75 -0.25 -5.31
C ALA A 95 6.23 -1.66 -5.61
N LEU A 96 5.12 -2.04 -5.00
CA LEU A 96 4.32 -3.22 -5.32
C LEU A 96 2.99 -2.78 -5.91
N PHE A 97 2.63 -3.31 -7.08
CA PHE A 97 1.34 -3.09 -7.71
C PHE A 97 0.52 -4.35 -7.55
N LEU A 98 -0.62 -4.25 -6.87
CA LEU A 98 -1.54 -5.35 -6.63
C LEU A 98 -2.79 -5.18 -7.49
N LYS A 99 -3.25 -6.28 -8.08
CA LYS A 99 -4.50 -6.38 -8.85
C LYS A 99 -5.46 -7.36 -8.19
N ASP A 100 -6.71 -7.42 -8.67
CA ASP A 100 -7.73 -8.34 -8.13
C ASP A 100 -7.26 -9.80 -8.10
N SER A 101 -6.56 -10.24 -9.15
CA SER A 101 -6.04 -11.60 -9.21
C SER A 101 -5.03 -11.91 -8.11
N ASP A 102 -4.39 -10.89 -7.52
CA ASP A 102 -3.45 -11.06 -6.42
C ASP A 102 -4.15 -11.19 -5.06
N LEU A 103 -5.45 -10.93 -4.96
CA LEU A 103 -6.24 -10.96 -3.71
C LEU A 103 -7.27 -12.10 -3.65
N THR A 104 -7.32 -12.98 -4.66
CA THR A 104 -8.41 -13.99 -4.81
C THR A 104 -8.04 -15.41 -4.37
N GLY A 105 -6.76 -15.74 -4.19
CA GLY A 105 -6.31 -17.09 -3.80
C GLY A 105 -6.34 -17.31 -2.27
N PRO A 106 -6.56 -18.54 -1.76
CA PRO A 106 -6.65 -18.79 -0.31
C PRO A 106 -5.36 -18.46 0.46
N ASP A 107 -4.23 -18.37 -0.22
CA ASP A 107 -2.91 -18.08 0.32
C ASP A 107 -2.39 -16.67 -0.08
N TRP A 108 -3.27 -15.81 -0.59
CA TRP A 108 -2.87 -14.50 -1.12
C TRP A 108 -2.17 -13.63 -0.08
N GLN A 109 -2.64 -13.65 1.17
CA GLN A 109 -2.07 -12.88 2.26
C GLN A 109 -0.62 -13.31 2.52
N GLN A 110 -0.39 -14.61 2.67
CA GLN A 110 0.96 -15.14 2.90
C GLN A 110 1.88 -14.82 1.72
N LYS A 111 1.40 -14.96 0.47
CA LYS A 111 2.16 -14.60 -0.74
C LYS A 111 2.57 -13.14 -0.76
N LEU A 112 1.68 -12.22 -0.36
CA LEU A 112 1.99 -10.80 -0.27
C LEU A 112 3.03 -10.54 0.83
N TYR A 113 2.85 -11.16 2.00
CA TYR A 113 3.82 -11.06 3.09
C TYR A 113 5.21 -11.54 2.67
N ASP A 114 5.30 -12.69 2.01
CA ASP A 114 6.57 -13.27 1.56
C ASP A 114 7.26 -12.34 0.54
N LYS A 115 6.50 -11.76 -0.40
CA LYS A 115 7.03 -10.75 -1.35
C LYS A 115 7.59 -9.52 -0.64
N LEU A 116 6.93 -9.05 0.43
CA LEU A 116 7.41 -7.93 1.23
C LEU A 116 8.69 -8.30 1.99
N ALA A 117 8.72 -9.48 2.61
CA ALA A 117 9.88 -9.98 3.34
C ALA A 117 11.10 -10.18 2.42
N GLU A 118 10.92 -10.79 1.25
CA GLU A 118 11.98 -10.98 0.26
C GLU A 118 12.62 -9.65 -0.15
N ARG A 119 11.80 -8.64 -0.45
CA ARG A 119 12.28 -7.29 -0.82
C ARG A 119 12.99 -6.58 0.31
N TYR A 120 12.56 -6.80 1.55
CA TYR A 120 13.22 -6.25 2.72
C TYR A 120 14.62 -6.86 2.93
N HIS A 121 14.75 -8.18 2.77
CA HIS A 121 16.01 -8.89 2.94
C HIS A 121 16.97 -8.72 1.76
N HIS A 122 16.48 -8.36 0.57
CA HIS A 122 17.27 -8.11 -0.62
C HIS A 122 17.09 -6.67 -1.17
N PRO A 123 17.52 -5.63 -0.43
CA PRO A 123 17.30 -4.23 -0.81
C PRO A 123 18.01 -3.81 -2.12
N GLN A 124 18.87 -4.67 -2.68
CA GLN A 124 19.66 -4.42 -3.90
C GLN A 124 19.07 -5.04 -5.18
N SER A 125 17.96 -5.79 -5.10
CA SER A 125 17.21 -6.15 -6.30
C SER A 125 16.20 -5.05 -6.59
N PHE A 126 16.60 -4.05 -7.36
CA PHE A 126 15.67 -3.53 -8.37
C PHE A 126 15.37 -4.71 -9.28
N SER A 127 14.44 -5.59 -8.88
CA SER A 127 14.03 -6.72 -9.70
C SER A 127 13.37 -6.13 -10.94
N ILE A 128 14.16 -6.07 -12.00
CA ILE A 128 13.71 -5.99 -13.38
C ILE A 128 12.95 -7.29 -13.62
N ASP A 129 11.73 -7.38 -13.10
CA ASP A 129 10.81 -8.37 -13.61
C ASP A 129 10.56 -7.99 -15.06
N ARG A 130 11.15 -8.84 -15.91
CA ARG A 130 11.20 -8.74 -17.35
C ARG A 130 9.78 -8.55 -17.87
N TYR A 131 9.47 -7.32 -18.27
CA TYR A 131 8.45 -7.09 -19.28
C TYR A 131 8.99 -7.65 -20.59
N GLN A 132 8.65 -8.90 -20.91
CA GLN A 132 8.77 -9.40 -22.28
C GLN A 132 7.50 -8.98 -23.03
N PRO A 133 7.58 -8.03 -23.97
CA PRO A 133 6.55 -7.94 -24.98
C PRO A 133 6.66 -9.17 -25.89
N SER A 134 5.54 -9.86 -26.06
CA SER A 134 5.30 -10.79 -27.18
C SER A 134 5.35 -10.05 -28.51
#